data_AF-A0A9P7QXJ0-F1
#
_entry.id   AF-A0A9P7QXJ0-F1
#
_cell.length_a   1.000
_cell.length_b   1.000
_cell.length_c   1.000
_cell.angle_alpha   90.00
_cell.angle_beta   90.00
_cell.angle_gamma   90.00
#
_symmetry.space_group_name_H-M   'P 1'
#
loop_
_entity.id
_entity.type
_entity.pdbx_description
1 polymer ?
#
loop_
_entity_poly.entity_id
_entity_poly.type
_entity_poly.pdbx_seq_one_letter_code
_entity_poly.pdbx_strand_id
1 'polypeptide(L)'
;LQKIREKVDGRVRVVLHGTNDFPEDLMQRCIAGGVSKVNVNKLVLDDYLVHLKKNAPSQNLTTLMEEGVKEAQKLTEWQMDVCKSAGKA
;
A
#
# COMPACT_ATOMS: atom_id res chain seq x y z
N LEU A 1 7.29 16.26 8.77
CA LEU A 1 7.42 15.00 9.56
C LEU A 1 8.45 15.13 10.68
N GLN A 2 9.69 15.53 10.39
CA GLN A 2 10.75 15.66 11.41
C GLN A 2 10.34 16.49 12.65
N LYS A 3 9.79 17.69 12.46
CA LYS A 3 9.29 18.52 13.59
C LYS A 3 8.24 17.80 14.44
N ILE A 4 7.35 17.01 13.81
CA ILE A 4 6.34 16.23 14.55
C ILE A 4 7.05 15.14 15.35
N ARG A 5 7.97 14.39 14.73
CA ARG A 5 8.77 13.35 15.39
C ARG A 5 9.53 13.90 16.60
N GLU A 6 10.19 15.03 16.45
CA GLU A 6 10.90 15.73 17.54
C GLU A 6 9.95 16.16 18.65
N LYS A 7 8.76 16.69 18.32
CA LYS A 7 7.79 17.13 19.32
C LYS A 7 7.15 15.97 20.07
N VAL A 8 6.86 14.85 19.41
CA VAL A 8 6.26 13.69 20.09
C VAL A 8 7.28 12.90 20.88
N ASP A 9 8.57 12.99 20.54
CA ASP A 9 9.69 12.40 21.30
C ASP A 9 9.46 10.92 21.65
N GLY A 10 9.07 10.13 20.64
CA GLY A 10 8.82 8.70 20.80
C GLY A 10 7.56 8.32 21.59
N ARG A 11 6.84 9.28 22.19
CA ARG A 11 5.61 9.01 22.98
C ARG A 11 4.46 8.44 22.16
N VAL A 12 4.44 8.72 20.85
CA VAL A 12 3.46 8.16 19.91
C VAL A 12 4.11 7.73 18.60
N ARG A 13 3.44 6.80 17.93
CA ARG A 13 3.74 6.35 16.57
C ARG A 13 3.02 7.23 15.55
N VAL A 14 3.66 7.48 14.41
CA VAL A 14 3.11 8.34 13.34
C VAL A 14 2.54 7.46 12.22
N VAL A 15 1.30 7.76 11.82
CA VAL A 15 0.58 7.07 10.75
C VAL A 15 0.51 7.97 9.52
N LEU A 16 0.80 7.41 8.34
CA LEU A 16 0.67 8.10 7.05
C LEU A 16 -0.62 7.68 6.35
N HIS A 17 -1.39 8.67 5.91
CA HIS A 17 -2.65 8.51 5.17
C HIS A 17 -2.53 9.18 3.79
N GLY A 18 -3.44 8.84 2.86
CA GLY A 18 -3.55 9.53 1.57
C GLY A 18 -2.42 9.19 0.59
N THR A 19 -1.99 7.93 0.55
CA THR A 19 -0.79 7.46 -0.17
C THR A 19 -1.05 6.99 -1.59
N ASN A 20 -2.27 7.14 -2.11
CA ASN A 20 -2.74 6.50 -3.34
C ASN A 20 -1.86 6.72 -4.57
N ASP A 21 -1.20 7.88 -4.66
CA ASP A 21 -0.38 8.26 -5.82
C ASP A 21 1.06 8.62 -5.38
N PHE A 22 1.53 8.08 -4.24
CA PHE A 22 2.88 8.34 -3.75
C PHE A 22 3.91 7.56 -4.56
N PRO A 23 4.96 8.22 -5.09
CA PRO A 23 6.11 7.50 -5.63
C PRO A 23 6.90 6.84 -4.49
N GLU A 24 7.64 5.77 -4.82
CA GLU A 24 8.38 4.96 -3.84
C GLU A 24 9.37 5.81 -3.00
N ASP A 25 10.05 6.77 -3.63
CA ASP A 25 11.01 7.65 -2.96
C ASP A 25 10.33 8.56 -1.91
N LEU A 26 9.10 9.02 -2.19
CA LEU A 26 8.34 9.82 -1.24
C LEU A 26 7.90 8.97 -0.06
N MET A 27 7.44 7.75 -0.32
CA MET A 27 7.07 6.79 0.73
C MET A 27 8.27 6.51 1.66
N GLN A 28 9.44 6.23 1.09
CA GLN A 28 10.67 5.96 1.85
C GLN A 28 11.13 7.18 2.66
N ARG A 29 11.04 8.39 2.09
CA ARG A 29 11.32 9.64 2.82
C ARG A 29 10.38 9.85 4.01
N CYS A 30 9.10 9.50 3.86
CA CYS A 30 8.14 9.57 4.97
C CYS A 30 8.49 8.59 6.10
N ILE A 31 8.89 7.36 5.76
CA ILE A 31 9.33 6.34 6.73
C ILE A 31 10.60 6.80 7.45
N ALA A 32 11.61 7.29 6.72
CA ALA A 32 12.81 7.88 7.33
C ALA A 32 12.48 9.05 8.27
N GLY A 33 11.43 9.81 7.95
CA GLY A 33 10.87 10.88 8.76
C GLY A 33 10.15 10.45 10.04
N GLY A 34 10.01 9.14 10.30
CA GLY A 34 9.43 8.58 11.53
C GLY A 34 8.03 7.97 11.40
N VAL A 35 7.50 7.81 10.18
CA VAL A 35 6.26 7.06 9.95
C VAL A 35 6.49 5.58 10.27
N SER A 36 5.57 4.97 11.02
CA SER A 36 5.63 3.55 11.39
C SER A 36 4.40 2.74 10.98
N LYS A 37 3.37 3.40 10.42
CA LYS A 37 2.20 2.75 9.82
C LYS A 37 1.82 3.51 8.56
N VAL A 38 1.65 2.79 7.46
CA VAL A 38 1.20 3.34 6.18
C VAL A 38 -0.18 2.78 5.89
N ASN A 39 -1.16 3.66 5.65
CA ASN A 39 -2.46 3.26 5.14
C ASN A 39 -2.42 3.25 3.62
N VAL A 40 -2.99 2.21 3.00
CA VAL A 40 -3.07 2.04 1.55
C VAL A 40 -4.51 1.75 1.15
N ASN A 41 -4.88 2.07 -0.08
CA ASN A 41 -6.19 1.77 -0.65
C ASN A 41 -6.06 1.58 -2.17
N LYS A 42 -6.31 2.64 -2.95
CA LYS A 42 -6.26 2.62 -4.43
C LYS A 42 -4.95 2.04 -4.95
N LEU A 43 -3.83 2.44 -4.34
CA LEU A 43 -2.47 2.01 -4.70
C LEU A 43 -2.30 0.48 -4.80
N VAL A 44 -3.04 -0.30 -3.99
CA VAL A 44 -2.97 -1.76 -3.98
C VAL A 44 -4.19 -2.44 -4.62
N LEU A 45 -5.10 -1.66 -5.20
CA LEU A 45 -6.34 -2.13 -5.81
C LEU A 45 -6.47 -1.74 -7.29
N ASP A 46 -5.58 -0.91 -7.84
CA ASP A 46 -5.69 -0.45 -9.23
C ASP A 46 -5.65 -1.62 -10.23
N ASP A 47 -4.72 -2.57 -10.09
CA ASP A 47 -4.65 -3.76 -10.97
C ASP A 47 -5.91 -4.64 -10.81
N TYR A 48 -6.46 -4.75 -9.59
CA TYR A 48 -7.74 -5.44 -9.34
C TYR A 48 -8.90 -4.76 -10.09
N LEU A 49 -8.99 -3.43 -10.07
CA LEU A 49 -10.04 -2.68 -10.75
C LEU A 49 -9.90 -2.78 -12.28
N VAL A 50 -8.68 -2.79 -12.81
CA VAL A 50 -8.40 -3.02 -14.23
C VAL A 50 -8.84 -4.44 -14.63
N HIS A 51 -8.50 -5.44 -13.83
CA HIS A 51 -8.91 -6.84 -14.03
C HIS A 51 -10.44 -6.98 -14.07
N LEU A 52 -11.14 -6.40 -13.08
CA LEU A 52 -12.60 -6.43 -13.06
C LEU A 52 -13.20 -5.78 -14.31
N LYS A 53 -12.76 -4.57 -14.67
CA LYS A 53 -13.30 -3.85 -15.83
C LYS A 53 -13.12 -4.63 -17.13
N LYS A 54 -12.00 -5.34 -17.26
CA LYS A 54 -11.67 -6.12 -18.45
C LYS A 54 -12.43 -7.45 -18.54
N ASN A 55 -12.52 -8.18 -17.42
CA ASN A 55 -12.88 -9.60 -17.45
C ASN A 55 -14.28 -9.91 -16.90
N ALA A 56 -14.91 -9.00 -16.15
CA ALA A 56 -16.25 -9.20 -15.61
C ALA A 56 -17.34 -9.57 -16.65
N PRO A 57 -17.31 -9.07 -17.91
CA PRO A 57 -18.32 -9.42 -18.90
C PRO A 57 -18.26 -10.88 -19.39
N SER A 58 -17.11 -11.55 -19.25
CA SER A 58 -16.84 -12.83 -19.93
C SER A 58 -16.36 -13.96 -19.02
N GLN A 59 -15.96 -13.64 -17.78
CA GLN A 59 -15.35 -14.61 -16.87
C GLN A 59 -16.34 -15.13 -15.83
N ASN A 60 -16.21 -16.40 -15.44
CA ASN A 60 -16.96 -16.95 -14.31
C ASN A 60 -16.60 -16.15 -13.04
N LEU A 61 -17.61 -15.84 -12.22
CA LEU A 61 -17.47 -15.12 -10.96
C LEU A 61 -16.35 -15.67 -10.05
N THR A 62 -16.24 -16.99 -9.88
CA THR A 62 -15.19 -17.56 -9.00
C THR A 62 -13.80 -17.27 -9.53
N THR A 63 -13.56 -17.54 -10.82
CA THR A 63 -12.28 -17.24 -11.48
C THR A 63 -12.00 -15.73 -11.48
N LEU A 64 -13.02 -14.89 -11.70
CA LEU A 64 -12.89 -13.42 -11.66
C LEU A 64 -12.38 -12.95 -10.30
N MET A 65 -12.95 -13.49 -9.22
CA MET A 65 -12.55 -13.16 -7.85
C MET A 65 -11.14 -13.67 -7.53
N GLU A 66 -10.83 -14.92 -7.85
CA GLU A 66 -9.52 -15.54 -7.58
C GLU A 66 -8.38 -14.79 -8.30
N GLU A 67 -8.56 -14.48 -9.58
CA GLU A 67 -7.57 -13.74 -10.35
C GLU A 67 -7.46 -12.28 -9.88
N GLY A 68 -8.58 -11.65 -9.52
CA GLY A 68 -8.55 -10.32 -8.91
C GLY A 68 -7.72 -10.30 -7.63
N VAL A 69 -7.92 -11.29 -6.74
CA VAL A 69 -7.13 -11.38 -5.49
C VAL A 69 -5.63 -11.46 -5.79
N LYS A 70 -5.21 -12.18 -6.84
CA LYS A 70 -3.79 -12.25 -7.24
C LYS A 70 -3.24 -10.87 -7.63
N GLU A 71 -4.01 -10.06 -8.33
CA GLU A 71 -3.61 -8.70 -8.69
C GLU A 71 -3.45 -7.79 -7.46
N ALA A 72 -4.42 -7.85 -6.53
CA ALA A 72 -4.32 -7.10 -5.28
C ALA A 72 -3.16 -7.57 -4.38
N GLN A 73 -2.91 -8.89 -4.34
CA GLN A 73 -1.78 -9.48 -3.62
C GLN A 73 -0.46 -8.97 -4.17
N LYS A 74 -0.26 -9.03 -5.49
CA LYS A 74 0.96 -8.55 -6.16
C LYS A 74 1.28 -7.10 -5.81
N LEU A 75 0.29 -6.20 -5.87
CA LEU A 75 0.52 -4.80 -5.47
C LEU A 75 0.74 -4.64 -3.97
N THR A 76 0.11 -5.47 -3.14
CA THR A 76 0.36 -5.48 -1.69
C THR A 76 1.78 -5.91 -1.36
N GLU A 77 2.29 -6.96 -2.00
CA GLU A 77 3.67 -7.45 -1.85
C GLU A 77 4.68 -6.39 -2.31
N TRP A 78 4.48 -5.77 -3.48
CA TRP A 78 5.28 -4.63 -3.91
C TRP A 78 5.30 -3.51 -2.86
N GLN A 79 4.13 -3.18 -2.31
CA GLN A 79 4.05 -2.12 -1.31
C GLN A 79 4.75 -2.50 0.01
N MET A 80 4.80 -3.79 0.38
CA MET A 80 5.61 -4.27 1.50
C MET A 80 7.11 -4.04 1.25
N ASP A 81 7.59 -4.25 0.03
CA ASP A 81 8.98 -4.01 -0.35
C ASP A 81 9.34 -2.52 -0.36
N VAL A 82 8.42 -1.68 -0.84
CA VAL A 82 8.56 -0.21 -0.77
C VAL A 82 8.62 0.25 0.68
N CYS A 83 7.77 -0.31 1.54
CA CYS A 83 7.73 0.00 2.98
C CYS A 83 8.85 -0.66 3.79
N LYS A 84 9.66 -1.55 3.18
CA LYS A 84 10.70 -2.36 3.85
C LYS A 84 10.16 -3.22 5.00
N SER A 85 8.92 -3.69 4.90
CA SER A 85 8.28 -4.55 5.90
C SER A 85 8.41 -6.04 5.62
N ALA A 86 8.81 -6.44 4.41
CA ALA A 86 9.02 -7.85 4.07
C ALA A 86 10.06 -8.51 5.01
N GLY A 87 9.75 -9.71 5.50
CA GLY A 87 10.62 -10.46 6.41
C GLY A 87 10.74 -9.89 7.83
N LYS A 88 9.83 -9.01 8.26
CA LYS A 88 9.81 -8.40 9.60
C LYS A 88 8.70 -8.95 10.51
N ALA A 89 8.13 -10.11 10.16
CA ALA A 89 7.10 -10.79 10.94
C ALA A 89 7.67 -11.39 12.24
#